data_AF-A0A7J2RZQ9-F1
#
_entry.id   AF-A0A7J2RZQ9-F1
#
_cell.length_a   1.000
_cell.length_b   1.000
_cell.length_c   1.000
_cell.angle_alpha   90.00
_cell.angle_beta   90.00
_cell.angle_gamma   90.00
#
_symmetry.space_group_name_H-M   'P 1'
#
loop_
_entity.id
_entity.type
_entity.pdbx_description
1 polymer ?
#
loop_
_entity_poly.entity_id
_entity_poly.type
_entity_poly.pdbx_seq_one_letter_code
_entity_poly.pdbx_strand_id
1 'polypeptide(L)' 'MSGIIETRIKKIGNSFWALIPKDVVDERGLKEGQEIKLSIISSDRDRALNEVFGIFKGAKGFEREDHGERVL' A
#
# COMPACT_ATOMS: atom_id res chain seq x y z
N MET A 1 -14.15 3.86 -12.08
CA MET A 1 -12.82 3.21 -12.13
C MET A 1 -11.92 3.82 -11.07
N SER A 2 -11.32 3.00 -10.21
CA SER A 2 -10.30 3.46 -9.24
C SER A 2 -8.94 3.50 -9.93
N GLY A 3 -8.65 4.59 -10.64
CA GLY A 3 -7.32 4.84 -11.19
C GLY A 3 -6.41 5.43 -10.12
N ILE A 4 -5.28 4.79 -9.85
CA ILE A 4 -4.19 5.34 -9.06
C ILE A 4 -3.51 6.43 -9.90
N ILE A 5 -3.34 7.63 -9.35
CA ILE A 5 -2.65 8.73 -10.00
C ILE A 5 -1.23 8.75 -9.45
N GLU A 6 -0.26 8.40 -10.28
CA GLU A 6 1.15 8.56 -9.93
C GLU A 6 1.59 9.99 -10.22
N THR A 7 2.07 10.68 -9.20
CA THR A 7 2.54 12.06 -9.33
C THR A 7 3.66 12.36 -8.36
N ARG A 8 4.43 13.40 -8.66
CA ARG A 8 5.52 13.85 -7.80
C ARG A 8 5.00 14.90 -6.84
N ILE A 9 5.29 14.69 -5.55
CA ILE A 9 5.05 15.69 -4.51
C ILE A 9 6.09 16.81 -4.65
N LYS A 10 5.65 18.06 -4.65
CA LYS A 10 6.51 19.26 -4.65
C LYS A 10 6.25 20.12 -3.42
N LYS A 11 7.29 20.75 -2.88
CA LYS A 11 7.18 21.72 -1.77
C LYS A 11 6.83 23.10 -2.34
N ILE A 12 5.83 23.75 -1.75
CA ILE A 12 5.45 25.14 -2.03
C ILE A 12 5.20 25.84 -0.68
N GLY A 13 6.03 26.83 -0.34
CA GLY A 13 5.97 27.49 0.97
C GLY A 13 6.20 26.51 2.12
N ASN A 14 5.24 26.45 3.05
CA ASN A 14 5.23 25.52 4.19
C ASN A 14 4.37 24.27 3.93
N SER A 15 4.07 23.94 2.68
CA SER A 15 3.16 22.85 2.34
C SER A 15 3.68 22.01 1.17
N PHE A 16 3.11 20.83 1.02
CA PHE A 16 3.41 19.90 -0.08
C PHE A 16 2.19 19.77 -0.98
N TRP A 17 2.45 19.71 -2.28
CA TRP A 17 1.44 19.67 -3.33
C TRP A 17 1.68 18.45 -4.21
N ALA A 18 0.59 17.76 -4.56
CA ALA A 18 0.58 16.72 -5.57
C ALA A 18 -0.08 17.28 -6.84
N LEU A 19 0.59 17.18 -7.99
CA LEU A 19 0.05 17.67 -9.25
C LEU A 19 -0.91 16.64 -9.84
N ILE A 20 -2.14 17.05 -10.13
CA ILE A 20 -3.12 16.19 -10.81
C ILE A 20 -3.00 16.42 -12.33
N PRO A 21 -2.72 15.38 -13.13
CA PRO A 21 -2.68 15.48 -14.59
C PRO A 21 -4.00 16.03 -15.17
N LYS A 22 -3.92 16.83 -16.24
CA LYS A 22 -5.07 17.56 -16.79
C LYS A 22 -6.12 16.63 -17.40
N ASP A 23 -5.70 15.58 -18.06
CA ASP A 23 -6.53 14.47 -18.53
C ASP A 23 -7.40 13.89 -17.40
N VAL A 24 -6.82 13.67 -16.22
CA VAL A 24 -7.58 13.16 -15.06
C VAL A 24 -8.56 14.21 -14.52
N VAL A 25 -8.19 15.49 -14.55
CA VAL A 25 -9.10 16.59 -14.17
C VAL A 25 -10.32 16.61 -15.09
N ASP A 26 -10.08 16.53 -16.40
CA ASP A 26 -11.14 16.58 -17.42
C ASP A 26 -12.04 15.33 -17.36
N GLU A 27 -11.45 14.13 -17.27
CA GLU A 27 -12.18 12.85 -17.16
C GLU A 27 -13.05 12.77 -15.91
N ARG A 28 -12.56 13.28 -14.78
CA ARG A 28 -13.27 13.22 -13.49
C ARG A 28 -14.09 14.47 -13.19
N GLY A 29 -14.12 15.44 -14.11
CA GLY A 29 -14.87 16.70 -13.96
C GLY A 29 -14.43 17.50 -12.72
N LEU A 30 -13.15 17.42 -12.35
CA LEU A 30 -12.61 18.17 -11.22
C LEU A 30 -12.52 19.65 -11.57
N LYS A 31 -12.75 20.52 -10.59
CA LYS A 31 -12.68 21.98 -10.77
C LYS A 31 -11.61 22.59 -9.87
N GLU A 32 -11.05 23.70 -10.32
CA GLU A 32 -10.18 24.51 -9.48
C GLU A 32 -10.92 24.98 -8.23
N GLY A 33 -10.24 24.92 -7.07
CA GLY A 33 -10.82 25.26 -5.76
C GLY A 33 -11.76 24.20 -5.18
N GLN A 34 -12.00 23.09 -5.87
CA GLN A 34 -12.79 21.97 -5.34
C GLN A 34 -12.01 21.24 -4.24
N GLU A 35 -12.67 21.00 -3.10
CA GLU A 35 -12.13 20.15 -2.05
C GLU A 35 -12.21 18.67 -2.48
N ILE A 36 -11.10 17.94 -2.30
CA ILE A 36 -11.01 16.52 -2.63
C ILE A 36 -10.48 15.73 -1.44
N LYS A 37 -10.90 14.47 -1.33
CA LYS A 37 -10.34 13.53 -0.36
C LYS A 37 -9.17 12.79 -1.01
N LEU A 38 -8.01 12.85 -0.36
CA LEU A 38 -6.81 12.13 -0.77
C LEU A 38 -6.57 10.96 0.19
N SER A 39 -6.39 9.77 -0.34
CA SER A 39 -5.92 8.60 0.42
C SER A 39 -4.47 8.33 0.04
N ILE A 40 -3.59 8.33 1.05
CA ILE A 40 -2.17 8.03 0.87
C ILE A 40 -1.96 6.57 1.28
N ILE A 41 -1.58 5.73 0.32
CA ILE A 41 -1.21 4.33 0.58
C ILE A 41 0.32 4.28 0.60
N SER A 42 0.89 3.89 1.73
CA SER A 42 2.32 3.62 1.82
C SER A 42 2.65 2.36 1.01
N SER A 43 3.67 2.46 0.15
CA SER A 43 4.21 1.32 -0.63
C SER A 43 4.77 0.20 0.25
N ASP A 44 4.89 0.43 1.56
CA ASP A 44 5.18 -0.62 2.55
C ASP A 44 4.13 -1.74 2.55
N ARG A 45 2.94 -1.56 1.95
CA ARG A 45 2.02 -2.69 1.79
C ARG A 45 2.54 -3.76 0.82
N ASP A 46 3.16 -3.36 -0.29
CA ASP A 46 3.78 -4.30 -1.23
C ASP A 46 5.10 -4.86 -0.67
N ARG A 47 5.84 -4.06 0.10
CA ARG A 47 7.01 -4.52 0.85
C ARG A 47 6.62 -5.54 1.92
N ALA A 48 5.57 -5.26 2.70
CA ALA A 48 5.04 -6.15 3.73
C ALA A 48 4.45 -7.44 3.13
N LEU A 49 3.76 -7.36 1.98
CA LEU A 49 3.30 -8.56 1.26
C LEU A 49 4.49 -9.41 0.80
N ASN A 50 5.54 -8.81 0.24
CA ASN A 50 6.76 -9.53 -0.14
C ASN A 50 7.54 -10.09 1.06
N GLU A 51 7.62 -9.36 2.17
CA GLU A 51 8.25 -9.82 3.42
C GLU A 51 7.48 -11.00 4.03
N VAL A 52 6.14 -10.99 4.02
CA VAL A 52 5.31 -12.12 4.48
C VAL A 52 5.50 -13.36 3.61
N PHE A 53 5.55 -13.22 2.27
CA PHE A 53 5.88 -14.33 1.37
C PHE A 53 7.34 -14.80 1.52
N GLY A 54 8.28 -13.90 1.82
CA GLY A 54 9.68 -14.19 2.10
C GLY A 54 9.89 -14.97 3.41
N ILE A 55 9.14 -14.62 4.46
CA ILE A 55 9.09 -15.36 5.74
C ILE A 55 8.54 -16.78 5.50
N PHE A 56 7.55 -16.94 4.61
CA PHE A 56 7.00 -18.25 4.25
C PHE A 56 7.98 -19.15 3.48
N LYS A 57 8.90 -18.60 2.69
CA LYS A 57 9.91 -19.38 1.95
C LYS A 57 11.01 -20.00 2.82
N GLY A 58 11.17 -19.54 4.07
CA GLY A 58 12.16 -20.02 5.03
C GLY A 58 11.58 -20.71 6.27
N ALA A 59 10.25 -20.77 6.41
CA ALA A 59 9.61 -21.46 7.52
C ALA A 59 9.83 -22.97 7.33
N LYS A 60 10.72 -23.56 8.14
CA LYS A 60 10.72 -25.01 8.36
C LYS A 60 9.29 -25.40 8.74
N GLY A 61 8.75 -26.42 8.07
CA GLY A 61 7.45 -26.97 8.40
C GLY A 61 7.39 -27.24 9.90
N PHE A 62 6.30 -26.82 10.54
CA PHE A 62 6.05 -27.17 11.92
C PHE A 62 5.84 -28.68 11.99
N GLU A 63 6.89 -29.42 12.33
CA GLU A 63 6.76 -30.81 12.75
C GLU A 63 6.24 -30.79 14.19
N ARG A 64 5.02 -31.29 14.38
CA ARG A 64 4.56 -31.65 15.72
C ARG A 64 5.44 -32.80 16.19
N GLU A 65 6.20 -32.59 17.26
CA GLU A 65 6.70 -33.72 18.04
C GLU A 65 5.47 -34.43 18.62
N ASP A 66 5.21 -35.63 18.10
CA ASP A 66 4.23 -36.54 18.64
C ASP A 66 4.76 -36.98 20.01
N HIS A 67 4.27 -36.37 21.09
CA HIS A 67 4.47 -36.88 22.45
C HIS A 67 3.62 -38.17 22.61
N GLY A 68 4.05 -39.21 21.89
CA GLY A 68 3.70 -40.58 22.17
C GLY A 68 4.31 -40.99 23.50
N GLU A 69 3.45 -41.03 24.51
CA GLU A 69 3.40 -42.00 25.62
C GLU A 69 2.88 -41.31 26.88
N ARG A 70 1.55 -41.35 27.06
CA ARG A 70 1.02 -41.53 28.40
C ARG A 70 1.35 -42.96 28.80
N VAL A 71 2.45 -43.13 29.53
CA VAL A 71 2.70 -44.34 30.29
C VAL A 71 1.62 -44.42 31.37
N LEU A 72 1.02 -45.63 31.44
CA LEU A 72 -0.06 -46.13 32.30
C LEU A 72 -0.29 -45.42 33.64
#